data_AF-A0A529SE60-F1
#
_entry.id   AF-A0A529SE60-F1
#
_cell.length_a   1.000
_cell.length_b   1.000
_cell.length_c   1.000
_cell.angle_alpha   90.00
_cell.angle_beta   90.00
_cell.angle_gamma   90.00
#
_symmetry.space_group_name_H-M   'P 1'
#
loop_
_entity.id
_entity.type
_entity.pdbx_description
1 polymer ?
#
loop_
_entity_poly.entity_id
_entity_poly.type
_entity_poly.pdbx_seq_one_letter_code
_entity_poly.pdbx_strand_id
1 'polypeptide(L)'
;CNVYRVDPETGGVEAVITDMIRPNGLAFSPDESLLYVADTGRTHGEKNPAHIRIFTVGKHGKKVSGGKVFADCTAGLFDGFRLDSDGRIWTSAADGIHCYDPDGTL
;
A
#
# COMPACT_ATOMS: atom_id res chain seq x y z
N CYS A 1 -4.42 4.99 12.19
CA CYS A 1 -5.40 5.02 11.08
C CYS A 1 -5.51 3.63 10.48
N ASN A 2 -6.63 3.31 9.85
CA ASN A 2 -6.93 1.94 9.43
C ASN A 2 -7.23 1.87 7.93
N VAL A 3 -7.03 0.70 7.34
CA VAL A 3 -7.52 0.32 6.01
C VAL A 3 -8.73 -0.59 6.18
N TYR A 4 -9.81 -0.29 5.46
CA TYR A 4 -11.07 -1.01 5.57
C TYR A 4 -11.37 -1.80 4.31
N ARG A 5 -11.92 -3.00 4.47
CA ARG A 5 -12.57 -3.77 3.41
C ARG A 5 -14.07 -3.51 3.48
N VAL A 6 -14.68 -3.27 2.32
CA VAL A 6 -16.13 -3.25 2.16
C VAL A 6 -16.56 -4.52 1.43
N ASP A 7 -17.54 -5.21 1.99
CA ASP A 7 -18.19 -6.34 1.35
C ASP A 7 -19.28 -5.84 0.39
N PRO A 8 -19.18 -6.06 -0.93
CA PRO A 8 -20.11 -5.46 -1.89
C PRO A 8 -21.49 -6.13 -1.87
N GLU A 9 -21.61 -7.36 -1.37
CA GLU A 9 -22.89 -8.07 -1.31
C GLU A 9 -23.72 -7.62 -0.11
N THR A 10 -23.05 -7.41 1.03
CA THR A 10 -23.73 -7.12 2.31
C THR A 10 -23.61 -5.66 2.75
N GLY A 11 -22.67 -4.90 2.18
CA GLY A 11 -22.28 -3.56 2.66
C GLY A 11 -21.48 -3.58 3.97
N GLY A 12 -21.10 -4.76 4.48
CA GLY A 12 -20.33 -4.89 5.70
C GLY A 12 -18.95 -4.24 5.58
N VAL A 13 -18.54 -3.50 6.61
CA VAL A 13 -17.24 -2.80 6.65
C VAL A 13 -16.39 -3.34 7.79
N GLU A 14 -15.16 -3.77 7.48
CA GLU A 14 -14.22 -4.33 8.46
C GLU A 14 -12.85 -3.66 8.33
N ALA A 15 -12.25 -3.27 9.45
CA ALA A 15 -10.87 -2.81 9.47
C ALA A 15 -9.93 -4.03 9.32
N VAL A 16 -9.14 -4.07 8.25
CA VAL A 16 -8.26 -5.20 7.91
C VAL A 16 -6.78 -4.92 8.16
N ILE A 17 -6.40 -3.65 8.23
CA ILE A 17 -5.06 -3.19 8.65
C ILE A 17 -5.28 -2.06 9.66
N THR A 18 -4.72 -2.18 10.86
CA THR A 18 -5.00 -1.27 11.99
C THR A 18 -3.77 -0.61 12.60
N ASP A 19 -2.60 -0.86 12.03
CA ASP A 19 -1.30 -0.42 12.54
C ASP A 19 -0.64 0.69 11.69
N MET A 20 -1.41 1.38 10.84
CA MET A 20 -0.91 2.45 9.97
C MET A 20 -0.99 3.82 10.65
N ILE A 21 -0.09 4.75 10.32
CA ILE A 21 -0.13 6.13 10.83
C ILE A 21 -1.02 7.00 9.94
N ARG A 22 -0.75 7.04 8.62
CA ARG A 22 -1.53 7.75 7.60
C ARG A 22 -1.57 6.93 6.29
N PRO A 23 -2.45 5.91 6.19
CA PRO A 23 -2.62 5.17 4.94
C PRO A 23 -3.14 6.12 3.85
N ASN A 24 -2.63 5.97 2.63
CA ASN A 24 -3.00 6.83 1.50
C ASN A 24 -3.31 5.99 0.24
N GLY A 25 -2.39 5.87 -0.71
CA GLY A 25 -2.56 5.00 -1.88
C GLY A 25 -2.64 3.52 -1.52
N LEU A 26 -3.43 2.78 -2.29
CA LEU A 26 -3.50 1.32 -2.24
C LEU A 26 -3.75 0.73 -3.62
N ALA A 27 -3.20 -0.45 -3.88
CA ALA A 27 -3.50 -1.24 -5.08
C ALA A 27 -3.17 -2.72 -4.85
N PHE A 28 -3.81 -3.60 -5.61
CA PHE A 28 -3.56 -5.03 -5.60
C PHE A 28 -2.55 -5.44 -6.67
N SER A 29 -1.86 -6.57 -6.46
CA SER A 29 -1.16 -7.28 -7.55
C SER A 29 -2.13 -7.69 -8.67
N PRO A 30 -1.65 -7.93 -9.89
CA PRO A 30 -2.51 -8.34 -11.01
C PRO A 30 -3.36 -9.59 -10.74
N ASP A 31 -2.86 -10.50 -9.90
CA ASP A 31 -3.55 -11.72 -9.46
C ASP A 31 -4.33 -11.55 -8.14
N GLU A 32 -4.37 -10.33 -7.60
CA GLU A 32 -5.00 -9.93 -6.34
C GLU A 32 -4.51 -10.67 -5.08
N SER A 33 -3.40 -11.41 -5.18
CA SER A 33 -2.84 -12.16 -4.04
C SER A 33 -2.08 -11.27 -3.05
N LEU A 34 -1.70 -10.06 -3.47
CA LEU A 34 -0.96 -9.08 -2.67
C LEU A 34 -1.71 -7.74 -2.66
N LEU A 35 -1.70 -7.07 -1.51
CA LEU A 35 -2.19 -5.71 -1.33
C LEU A 35 -1.02 -4.82 -0.93
N TYR A 36 -0.84 -3.72 -1.65
CA TYR A 36 0.12 -2.67 -1.33
C TYR A 36 -0.61 -1.49 -0.72
N VAL A 37 -0.03 -0.87 0.31
CA VAL A 37 -0.57 0.35 0.94
C VAL A 37 0.56 1.31 1.29
N ALA A 38 0.45 2.56 0.86
CA ALA A 38 1.36 3.63 1.26
C ALA A 38 1.01 4.14 2.66
N ASP A 39 2.01 4.31 3.53
CA ASP A 39 1.91 5.05 4.79
C ASP A 39 2.68 6.37 4.68
N THR A 40 1.96 7.49 4.74
CA THR A 40 2.50 8.85 4.68
C THR A 40 2.64 9.45 6.07
N GLY A 41 2.82 8.62 7.10
CA GLY A 41 2.89 9.03 8.50
C GLY A 41 3.84 10.20 8.78
N ARG A 42 4.91 10.36 7.98
CA ARG A 42 5.87 11.47 8.08
C ARG A 42 5.22 12.85 7.97
N THR A 43 4.04 12.97 7.35
CA THR A 43 3.18 14.19 7.39
C THR A 43 2.77 14.63 8.80
N HIS A 44 2.85 13.72 9.79
CA HIS A 44 2.42 13.95 11.18
C HIS A 44 3.55 13.69 12.20
N GLY A 45 4.80 13.73 11.75
CA GLY A 45 5.98 13.60 12.59
C GLY A 45 7.16 13.06 11.79
N GLU A 46 8.30 13.74 11.84
CA GLU A 46 9.46 13.44 10.99
C GLU A 46 9.98 12.00 11.11
N LYS A 47 9.79 11.38 12.28
CA LYS A 47 10.20 9.99 12.56
C LYS A 47 9.18 8.94 12.12
N ASN A 48 8.00 9.34 11.67
CA ASN A 48 6.98 8.42 11.20
C ASN A 48 7.31 7.89 9.79
N PRO A 49 6.65 6.82 9.35
CA PRO A 49 6.94 6.18 8.07
C PRO A 49 6.68 7.07 6.85
N ALA A 50 7.44 6.78 5.79
CA ALA A 50 7.19 7.24 4.42
C ALA A 50 7.51 6.05 3.50
N HIS A 51 6.62 5.07 3.47
CA HIS A 51 6.88 3.78 2.81
C HIS A 51 5.64 3.20 2.14
N ILE A 52 5.83 2.18 1.31
CA ILE A 52 4.78 1.26 0.88
C ILE A 52 4.99 -0.06 1.62
N ARG A 53 3.94 -0.59 2.23
CA ARG A 53 3.90 -1.93 2.82
C ARG A 53 3.18 -2.90 1.89
N ILE A 54 3.59 -4.17 1.93
CA ILE A 54 2.97 -5.26 1.17
C ILE A 54 2.37 -6.30 2.13
N PHE A 55 1.14 -6.71 1.83
CA PHE A 55 0.36 -7.67 2.60
C PHE A 55 -0.09 -8.82 1.71
N THR A 56 -0.17 -10.02 2.27
CA THR A 56 -0.78 -11.17 1.60
C THR A 56 -2.28 -11.12 1.80
N VAL A 57 -3.03 -11.30 0.71
CA VAL A 57 -4.49 -11.36 0.72
C VAL A 57 -4.92 -12.80 0.98
N GLY A 58 -5.69 -12.99 2.04
CA GLY A 58 -6.23 -14.30 2.43
C GLY A 58 -7.33 -14.77 1.47
N LYS A 59 -7.71 -16.04 1.62
CA LYS A 59 -8.77 -16.67 0.81
C LYS A 59 -10.04 -15.81 0.78
N HIS A 60 -10.61 -15.64 -0.42
CA HIS A 60 -11.81 -14.82 -0.67
C HIS A 60 -11.66 -13.33 -0.30
N GLY A 61 -10.42 -12.81 -0.16
CA GLY A 61 -10.17 -11.39 0.08
C GLY A 61 -10.68 -10.86 1.41
N LYS A 62 -11.01 -11.73 2.39
CA LYS A 62 -11.63 -11.31 3.65
C LYS A 62 -10.66 -10.82 4.70
N LYS A 63 -9.39 -11.24 4.63
CA LYS A 63 -8.35 -10.87 5.58
C LYS A 63 -7.05 -10.58 4.85
N VAL A 64 -6.20 -9.78 5.47
CA VAL A 64 -4.81 -9.62 5.04
C VAL A 64 -3.87 -10.00 6.18
N SER A 65 -2.64 -10.37 5.84
CA SER A 65 -1.60 -10.72 6.81
C SER A 65 -0.22 -10.26 6.33
N GLY A 66 0.76 -10.26 7.23
CA GLY A 66 2.09 -9.75 6.95
C GLY A 66 2.16 -8.24 7.09
N GLY A 67 2.62 -7.53 6.06
CA GLY A 67 2.83 -6.08 6.13
C GLY A 67 4.29 -5.68 6.28
N LYS A 68 5.20 -6.36 5.57
CA LYS A 68 6.60 -5.93 5.49
C LYS A 68 6.70 -4.66 4.63
N VAL A 69 7.76 -3.88 4.84
CA VAL A 69 8.08 -2.77 3.94
C VAL A 69 8.47 -3.33 2.57
N PHE A 70 7.87 -2.79 1.52
CA PHE A 70 8.22 -3.05 0.13
C PHE A 70 9.24 -2.03 -0.38
N ALA A 71 8.97 -0.74 -0.16
CA ALA A 71 9.86 0.35 -0.53
C ALA A 71 9.73 1.52 0.45
N ASP A 72 10.86 2.15 0.79
CA ASP A 72 10.91 3.45 1.45
C ASP A 72 10.98 4.56 0.39
N CYS A 73 10.27 5.66 0.63
CA CYS A 73 10.28 6.82 -0.25
C CYS A 73 11.61 7.56 -0.12
N THR A 74 12.36 7.62 -1.22
CA THR A 74 13.67 8.31 -1.28
C THR A 74 13.55 9.81 -1.52
N ALA A 75 12.38 10.28 -1.96
CA ALA A 75 12.11 11.70 -2.23
C ALA A 75 10.68 12.09 -1.79
N GLY A 76 10.59 12.76 -0.65
CA GLY A 76 9.31 13.23 -0.09
C GLY A 76 8.45 12.12 0.48
N LEU A 77 7.29 11.87 -0.15
CA LEU A 77 6.26 10.93 0.28
C LEU A 77 5.66 10.24 -0.95
N PHE A 78 5.21 8.99 -0.77
CA PHE A 78 4.28 8.37 -1.70
C PHE A 78 2.86 8.92 -1.49
N ASP A 79 2.04 8.97 -2.53
CA ASP A 79 0.62 9.32 -2.45
C ASP A 79 -0.21 8.18 -3.06
N GLY A 80 -0.91 8.43 -4.16
CA GLY A 80 -1.55 7.41 -4.99
C GLY A 80 -0.55 6.67 -5.89
N PHE A 81 -0.87 5.42 -6.21
CA PHE A 81 -0.10 4.60 -7.14
C PHE A 81 -0.98 3.57 -7.85
N ARG A 82 -0.42 2.94 -8.90
CA ARG A 82 -1.02 1.81 -9.62
C ARG A 82 0.04 0.77 -9.96
N LEU A 83 -0.42 -0.46 -10.19
CA LEU A 83 0.42 -1.50 -10.77
C LEU A 83 0.16 -1.61 -12.28
N ASP A 84 1.21 -1.90 -13.04
CA ASP A 84 1.10 -2.31 -14.45
C ASP A 84 0.89 -3.84 -14.58
N SER A 85 0.74 -4.31 -15.83
CA SER A 85 0.52 -5.73 -16.12
C SER A 85 1.72 -6.63 -15.82
N ASP A 86 2.92 -6.05 -15.72
CA ASP A 86 4.14 -6.78 -15.34
C ASP A 86 4.34 -6.80 -13.81
N GLY A 87 3.43 -6.17 -13.06
CA GLY A 87 3.47 -6.10 -11.61
C GLY A 87 4.35 -4.97 -11.05
N ARG A 88 4.82 -4.03 -11.88
CA ARG A 88 5.59 -2.87 -11.40
C ARG A 88 4.68 -1.85 -10.73
N ILE A 89 5.17 -1.17 -9.71
CA ILE A 89 4.45 -0.10 -9.02
C ILE A 89 4.87 1.26 -9.55
N TRP A 90 3.91 2.01 -10.09
CA TRP A 90 4.07 3.40 -10.50
C TRP A 90 3.48 4.32 -9.43
N THR A 91 4.34 4.98 -8.66
CA THR A 91 3.95 5.79 -7.49
C THR A 91 4.49 7.21 -7.58
N SER A 92 3.73 8.18 -7.05
CA SER A 92 4.19 9.57 -6.95
C SER A 92 5.30 9.73 -5.92
N ALA A 93 6.30 10.56 -6.21
CA ALA A 93 7.31 11.05 -5.28
C ALA A 93 7.48 12.56 -5.46
N ALA A 94 8.22 13.23 -4.57
CA ALA A 94 8.39 14.68 -4.66
C ALA A 94 9.14 15.15 -5.91
N ASP A 95 9.97 14.29 -6.47
CA ASP A 95 10.81 14.53 -7.66
C ASP A 95 10.25 13.89 -8.94
N GLY A 96 9.08 13.25 -8.89
CA GLY A 96 8.41 12.72 -10.08
C GLY A 96 7.60 11.45 -9.82
N ILE A 97 7.70 10.50 -10.75
CA ILE A 97 7.10 9.17 -10.63
C ILE A 97 8.20 8.15 -10.48
N HIS A 98 8.10 7.32 -9.45
CA HIS A 98 8.98 6.19 -9.22
C HIS A 98 8.31 4.91 -9.75
N CYS A 99 9.09 4.08 -10.44
CA CYS A 99 8.63 2.80 -10.99
C CYS A 99 9.40 1.67 -10.33
N TYR A 100 8.79 0.98 -9.37
CA TYR A 100 9.43 -0.14 -8.69
C TYR A 100 9.13 -1.46 -9.41
N ASP A 101 10.16 -2.26 -9.68
CA ASP A 101 10.01 -3.65 -10.10
C ASP A 101 9.39 -4.51 -8.99
N PRO A 102 8.82 -5.70 -9.29
CA PRO A 102 8.15 -6.55 -8.29
C PRO A 102 9.03 -6.98 -7.10
N ASP A 103 10.35 -6.89 -7.23
CA ASP A 103 11.30 -7.19 -6.15
C ASP A 103 11.64 -5.98 -5.25
N GLY A 104 11.14 -4.79 -5.59
CA GLY A 104 11.37 -3.54 -4.85
C GLY A 104 12.54 -2.70 -5.37
N THR A 105 13.15 -3.06 -6.50
CA THR A 105 14.16 -2.22 -7.17
C THR A 105 13.49 -0.99 -7.78
N LEU A 106 14.03 0.21 -7.54
CA LEU A 106 13.59 1.49 -8.13
C LEU A 106 14.15 1.68 -9.55
#